data_AF-A0A2B8A2U1-F1
#
_entry.id   AF-A0A2B8A2U1-F1
#
_cell.length_a   1.000
_cell.length_b   1.000
_cell.length_c   1.000
_cell.angle_alpha   90.00
_cell.angle_beta   90.00
_cell.angle_gamma   90.00
#
_symmetry.space_group_name_H-M   'P 1'
#
loop_
_entity.id
_entity.type
_entity.pdbx_description
1 polymer ?
#
loop_
_entity_poly.entity_id
_entity_poly.type
_entity_poly.pdbx_seq_one_letter_code
_entity_poly.pdbx_strand_id
1 'polypeptide(L)'
;MDIKTITDNYLEAVRYMENAKDMLKNKARKVNGVYQDKKYVRMACAIAYLAALLATETYLACKGKPIPNRKDRRNNIDDYKRELAKADRKMLSHLHGVWNYLHCDGYYRGLAVAKGIQTGMECAECLINAIRPAGEEALVTKI
;
A
#
# COMPACT_ATOMS: atom_id res chain seq x y z
N MET A 1 -14.89 -4.08 -13.99
CA MET A 1 -13.86 -5.07 -13.67
C MET A 1 -14.59 -6.30 -13.14
N ASP A 2 -14.27 -7.50 -13.62
CA ASP A 2 -14.92 -8.72 -13.14
C ASP A 2 -14.41 -9.13 -11.74
N ILE A 3 -15.17 -9.98 -11.05
CA ILE A 3 -14.88 -10.38 -9.67
C ILE A 3 -13.57 -11.16 -9.55
N LYS A 4 -13.22 -11.98 -10.55
CA LYS A 4 -11.99 -12.77 -10.54
C LYS A 4 -10.78 -11.84 -10.58
N THR A 5 -10.79 -10.84 -11.45
CA THR A 5 -9.72 -9.83 -11.52
C THR A 5 -9.57 -9.06 -10.21
N ILE A 6 -10.68 -8.71 -9.54
CA ILE A 6 -10.64 -8.02 -8.24
C ILE A 6 -10.00 -8.92 -7.18
N THR A 7 -10.43 -10.19 -7.11
CA THR A 7 -9.85 -11.18 -6.20
C THR A 7 -8.36 -11.39 -6.44
N ASP A 8 -7.94 -11.56 -7.70
CA ASP A 8 -6.53 -11.74 -8.06
C ASP A 8 -5.68 -10.52 -7.62
N ASN A 9 -6.18 -9.30 -7.87
CA ASN A 9 -5.49 -8.08 -7.44
C ASN A 9 -5.44 -7.92 -5.92
N TYR A 10 -6.50 -8.29 -5.20
CA TYR A 10 -6.54 -8.27 -3.74
C TYR A 10 -5.50 -9.24 -3.16
N LEU A 11 -5.48 -10.49 -3.61
CA LEU A 11 -4.53 -11.51 -3.14
C LEU A 11 -3.08 -11.11 -3.44
N GLU A 12 -2.81 -10.54 -4.62
CA GLU A 12 -1.47 -10.06 -4.95
C GLU A 12 -1.03 -8.88 -4.06
N ALA A 13 -1.95 -7.95 -3.76
CA ALA A 13 -1.65 -6.84 -2.85
C ALA A 13 -1.41 -7.34 -1.41
N VAL A 14 -2.18 -8.33 -0.93
CA VAL A 14 -1.94 -8.99 0.37
C VAL A 14 -0.57 -9.64 0.38
N ARG A 15 -0.21 -10.40 -0.66
CA ARG A 15 1.11 -11.03 -0.78
C ARG A 15 2.26 -10.02 -0.73
N TYR A 16 2.12 -8.87 -1.37
CA TYR A 16 3.12 -7.79 -1.27
C TYR A 16 3.21 -7.24 0.16
N MET A 17 2.09 -7.01 0.83
CA MET A 17 2.11 -6.54 2.21
C MET A 17 2.73 -7.55 3.17
N GLU A 18 2.46 -8.84 3.01
CA GLU A 18 3.09 -9.89 3.81
C GLU A 18 4.61 -9.92 3.60
N ASN A 19 5.08 -9.81 2.36
CA ASN A 19 6.51 -9.71 2.04
C ASN A 19 7.15 -8.47 2.69
N ALA A 20 6.48 -7.32 2.63
CA ALA A 20 6.96 -6.09 3.26
C ALA A 20 7.06 -6.24 4.80
N LYS A 21 6.03 -6.83 5.43
CA LYS A 21 6.01 -7.12 6.88
C LYS A 21 7.13 -8.10 7.27
N ASP A 22 7.35 -9.16 6.49
CA ASP A 22 8.43 -10.13 6.70
C ASP A 22 9.80 -9.43 6.68
N MET A 23 10.05 -8.57 5.69
CA MET A 23 11.31 -7.82 5.59
C MET A 23 11.54 -6.93 6.81
N LEU A 24 10.51 -6.22 7.29
CA LEU A 24 10.63 -5.37 8.48
C LEU A 24 10.86 -6.20 9.75
N LYS A 25 10.15 -7.32 9.90
CA LYS A 25 10.22 -8.18 11.08
C LYS A 25 11.56 -8.93 11.17
N ASN A 26 11.96 -9.55 10.07
CA ASN A 26 13.02 -10.56 10.06
C ASN A 26 14.36 -10.03 9.54
N LYS A 27 14.37 -8.92 8.78
CA LYS A 27 15.60 -8.44 8.11
C LYS A 27 16.00 -7.02 8.53
N ALA A 28 15.05 -6.12 8.76
CA ALA A 28 15.35 -4.71 9.06
C ALA A 28 15.90 -4.45 10.47
N ARG A 29 15.78 -5.43 11.39
CA ARG A 29 16.26 -5.41 12.79
C ARG A 29 15.82 -4.15 13.56
N LYS A 30 14.73 -4.23 14.32
CA LYS A 30 14.21 -3.11 15.12
C LYS A 30 14.90 -3.03 16.49
N VAL A 31 15.48 -1.88 16.82
CA VAL A 31 16.08 -1.56 18.13
C VAL A 31 15.55 -0.20 18.59
N ASN A 32 14.99 -0.13 19.81
CA ASN A 32 14.46 1.10 20.41
C ASN A 32 13.54 1.91 19.48
N GLY A 33 12.67 1.22 18.73
CA GLY A 33 11.73 1.88 17.81
C GLY A 33 12.32 2.32 16.46
N VAL A 34 13.57 1.98 16.16
CA VAL A 34 14.24 2.31 14.90
C VAL A 34 14.77 1.04 14.24
N TYR A 35 14.47 0.86 12.95
CA TYR A 35 15.07 -0.21 12.15
C TYR A 35 16.53 0.12 11.83
N GLN A 36 17.41 -0.85 12.01
CA GLN A 36 18.85 -0.64 11.88
C GLN A 36 19.34 -0.86 10.45
N ASP A 37 18.69 -1.74 9.69
CA ASP A 37 19.04 -2.00 8.30
C ASP A 37 18.11 -1.23 7.33
N LYS A 38 18.60 -0.07 6.88
CA LYS A 38 17.88 0.81 5.95
C LYS A 38 17.64 0.17 4.58
N LYS A 39 18.44 -0.81 4.15
CA LYS A 39 18.21 -1.50 2.87
C LYS A 39 16.88 -2.24 2.93
N TYR A 40 16.66 -3.01 3.99
CA TYR A 40 15.42 -3.75 4.16
C TYR A 40 14.21 -2.85 4.47
N VAL A 41 14.42 -1.72 5.14
CA VAL A 41 13.37 -0.68 5.28
C VAL A 41 12.93 -0.16 3.91
N ARG A 42 13.88 0.25 3.06
CA ARG A 42 13.57 0.79 1.73
C ARG A 42 12.85 -0.24 0.86
N MET A 43 13.31 -1.49 0.89
CA MET A 43 12.67 -2.58 0.15
C MET A 43 11.25 -2.82 0.64
N ALA A 44 11.04 -2.93 1.95
CA ALA A 44 9.71 -3.13 2.52
C ALA A 44 8.75 -1.98 2.18
N CYS A 45 9.20 -0.74 2.31
CA CYS A 45 8.39 0.44 2.00
C CYS A 45 8.04 0.53 0.52
N ALA A 46 8.97 0.20 -0.37
CA ALA A 46 8.72 0.15 -1.81
C ALA A 46 7.66 -0.91 -2.16
N ILE A 47 7.78 -2.11 -1.59
CA ILE A 47 6.84 -3.22 -1.85
C ILE A 47 5.44 -2.87 -1.32
N ALA A 48 5.34 -2.35 -0.09
CA ALA A 48 4.07 -1.93 0.48
C ALA A 48 3.42 -0.77 -0.29
N TYR A 49 4.23 0.17 -0.80
CA TYR A 49 3.76 1.24 -1.68
C TYR A 49 3.17 0.68 -2.99
N LEU A 50 3.82 -0.31 -3.61
CA LEU A 50 3.31 -0.97 -4.81
C LEU A 50 1.98 -1.72 -4.54
N ALA A 51 1.86 -2.37 -3.38
CA ALA A 51 0.62 -3.02 -2.96
C ALA A 51 -0.54 -2.02 -2.87
N ALA A 52 -0.29 -0.87 -2.23
CA ALA A 52 -1.26 0.20 -2.09
C ALA A 52 -1.67 0.83 -3.44
N LEU A 53 -0.73 0.99 -4.39
CA LEU A 53 -1.05 1.46 -5.72
C LEU A 53 -1.93 0.48 -6.49
N LEU A 54 -1.63 -0.82 -6.43
CA LEU A 54 -2.46 -1.86 -7.05
C LEU A 54 -3.88 -1.85 -6.50
N ALA A 55 -4.01 -1.75 -5.18
CA ALA A 55 -5.31 -1.65 -4.52
C ALA A 55 -6.07 -0.38 -4.89
N THR A 56 -5.37 0.76 -4.93
CA THR A 56 -5.97 2.06 -5.31
C THR A 56 -6.49 2.04 -6.75
N GLU A 57 -5.71 1.49 -7.67
CA GLU A 57 -6.11 1.34 -9.07
C GLU A 57 -7.35 0.46 -9.22
N THR A 58 -7.36 -0.68 -8.54
CA THR A 58 -8.49 -1.60 -8.51
C THR A 58 -9.74 -0.93 -7.92
N TYR A 59 -9.58 -0.17 -6.83
CA TYR A 59 -10.68 0.57 -6.19
C TYR A 59 -11.29 1.61 -7.12
N LEU A 60 -10.44 2.43 -7.78
CA LEU A 60 -10.90 3.44 -8.74
C LEU A 60 -11.62 2.78 -9.93
N ALA A 61 -11.09 1.67 -10.45
CA ALA A 61 -11.73 0.92 -11.53
C ALA A 61 -13.11 0.39 -11.12
N CYS A 62 -13.26 -0.12 -9.89
CA CYS A 62 -14.55 -0.56 -9.34
C CYS A 62 -15.56 0.59 -9.20
N LYS A 63 -15.08 1.81 -8.98
CA LYS A 63 -15.90 3.03 -8.93
C LYS A 63 -16.15 3.65 -10.32
N GLY A 64 -15.73 3.00 -11.40
CA GLY A 64 -15.85 3.53 -12.77
C GLY A 64 -15.01 4.79 -13.01
N LYS A 65 -13.97 5.02 -12.21
CA LYS A 65 -13.05 6.15 -12.36
C LYS A 65 -11.92 5.78 -13.33
N PRO A 66 -11.37 6.76 -14.07
CA PRO A 66 -10.26 6.50 -14.97
C PRO A 66 -9.04 6.03 -14.19
N ILE A 67 -8.37 5.02 -14.72
CA ILE A 67 -7.07 4.57 -14.21
C ILE A 67 -5.99 5.47 -14.82
N PRO A 68 -5.15 6.14 -14.02
CA PRO A 68 -4.02 6.92 -14.53
C PRO A 68 -3.08 6.05 -15.40
N ASN A 69 -2.66 6.57 -16.56
CA ASN A 69 -1.90 5.80 -17.56
C ASN A 69 -0.51 5.36 -17.09
N ARG A 70 -0.26 4.06 -16.97
CA ARG A 70 1.03 3.49 -16.51
C ARG A 70 2.24 3.70 -17.45
N LYS A 71 2.07 4.19 -18.69
CA LYS A 71 3.17 4.29 -19.68
C LYS A 71 4.27 5.27 -19.28
N ASP A 72 3.93 6.32 -18.55
CA ASP A 72 4.92 7.11 -17.84
C ASP A 72 5.06 6.51 -16.44
N ARG A 73 6.11 5.73 -16.18
CA ARG A 73 6.37 5.17 -14.84
C ARG A 73 6.64 6.25 -13.76
N ARG A 74 6.65 7.52 -14.17
CA ARG A 74 6.58 8.73 -13.34
C ARG A 74 5.15 9.24 -13.17
N ASN A 75 4.14 8.41 -13.44
CA ASN A 75 2.76 8.81 -13.33
C ASN A 75 2.51 9.32 -11.92
N ASN A 76 2.11 10.58 -11.90
CA ASN A 76 2.11 11.41 -10.73
C ASN A 76 1.13 10.79 -9.75
N ILE A 77 1.57 10.49 -8.52
CA ILE A 77 0.67 10.12 -7.42
C ILE A 77 -0.53 11.08 -7.35
N ASP A 78 -0.37 12.32 -7.82
CA ASP A 78 -1.42 13.33 -7.90
C ASP A 78 -2.57 12.96 -8.83
N ASP A 79 -2.38 12.12 -9.86
CA ASP A 79 -3.50 11.60 -10.66
C ASP A 79 -4.40 10.69 -9.83
N TYR A 80 -3.79 9.74 -9.10
CA TYR A 80 -4.52 8.87 -8.17
C TYR A 80 -5.20 9.70 -7.07
N LYS A 81 -4.49 10.68 -6.49
CA LYS A 81 -5.05 11.59 -5.48
C LYS A 81 -6.23 12.38 -6.05
N ARG A 82 -6.13 12.91 -7.27
CA ARG A 82 -7.19 13.68 -7.92
C ARG A 82 -8.44 12.84 -8.13
N GLU A 83 -8.31 11.61 -8.61
CA GLU A 83 -9.47 10.75 -8.82
C GLU A 83 -10.08 10.25 -7.50
N LEU A 84 -9.26 9.97 -6.49
CA LEU A 84 -9.75 9.68 -5.13
C LEU A 84 -10.43 10.90 -4.50
N ALA A 85 -9.94 12.13 -4.72
CA ALA A 85 -10.59 13.34 -4.20
C ALA A 85 -12.04 13.50 -4.70
N LYS A 86 -12.32 13.01 -5.92
CA LYS A 86 -13.65 13.00 -6.54
C LYS A 86 -14.49 11.79 -6.11
N ALA A 87 -13.87 10.70 -5.65
CA ALA A 87 -14.54 9.43 -5.40
C ALA A 87 -14.76 9.15 -3.91
N ASP A 88 -13.72 9.33 -3.09
CA ASP A 88 -13.67 8.93 -1.69
C ASP A 88 -12.51 9.64 -0.95
N ARG A 89 -12.85 10.65 -0.13
CA ARG A 89 -11.87 11.42 0.65
C ARG A 89 -11.18 10.61 1.74
N LYS A 90 -11.81 9.53 2.23
CA LYS A 90 -11.18 8.63 3.21
C LYS A 90 -10.06 7.84 2.54
N MET A 91 -10.32 7.26 1.37
CA MET A 91 -9.29 6.56 0.59
C MET A 91 -8.17 7.51 0.14
N LEU A 92 -8.50 8.75 -0.22
CA LEU A 92 -7.48 9.78 -0.47
C LEU A 92 -6.54 9.98 0.73
N SER A 93 -7.10 10.06 1.93
CA SER A 93 -6.33 10.26 3.16
C SER A 93 -5.37 9.10 3.42
N HIS A 94 -5.80 7.85 3.17
CA HIS A 94 -4.91 6.69 3.25
C HIS A 94 -3.82 6.72 2.18
N LEU A 95 -4.14 7.11 0.93
CA LEU A 95 -3.13 7.27 -0.12
C LEU A 95 -2.09 8.34 0.24
N HIS A 96 -2.49 9.44 0.88
CA HIS A 96 -1.56 10.44 1.40
C HIS A 96 -0.63 9.86 2.46
N GLY A 97 -1.16 9.06 3.41
CA GLY A 97 -0.35 8.38 4.42
C GLY A 97 0.67 7.43 3.79
N VAL A 98 0.24 6.62 2.82
CA VAL A 98 1.12 5.73 2.05
C VAL A 98 2.21 6.50 1.32
N TRP A 99 1.86 7.57 0.60
CA TRP A 99 2.82 8.38 -0.14
C TRP A 99 3.87 9.02 0.79
N ASN A 100 3.42 9.65 1.88
CA ASN A 100 4.33 10.34 2.79
C ASN A 100 5.24 9.35 3.54
N TYR A 101 4.65 8.36 4.22
CA TYR A 101 5.41 7.49 5.12
C TYR A 101 6.17 6.38 4.40
N LEU A 102 5.58 5.77 3.37
CA LEU A 102 6.21 4.63 2.69
C LEU A 102 7.05 5.12 1.50
N HIS A 103 6.51 5.95 0.61
CA HIS A 103 7.24 6.36 -0.58
C HIS A 103 8.32 7.42 -0.27
N CYS A 104 7.93 8.55 0.32
CA CYS A 104 8.87 9.64 0.59
C CYS A 104 9.82 9.34 1.74
N ASP A 105 9.29 9.02 2.92
CA ASP A 105 10.11 8.85 4.12
C ASP A 105 10.86 7.51 4.12
N GLY A 106 10.14 6.39 4.00
CA GLY A 106 10.71 5.05 4.08
C GLY A 106 11.59 4.70 2.88
N TYR A 107 11.03 4.71 1.67
CA TYR A 107 11.73 4.29 0.45
C TYR A 107 12.77 5.32 -0.01
N TYR A 108 12.35 6.56 -0.30
CA TYR A 108 13.24 7.55 -0.89
C TYR A 108 14.28 8.07 0.11
N ARG A 109 13.83 8.58 1.27
CA ARG A 109 14.72 9.15 2.30
C ARG A 109 15.41 8.08 3.16
N GLY A 110 14.86 6.87 3.27
CA GLY A 110 15.42 5.83 4.13
C GLY A 110 15.23 6.10 5.63
N LEU A 111 14.19 6.84 6.00
CA LEU A 111 13.81 7.06 7.39
C LEU A 111 13.32 5.74 7.99
N ALA A 112 13.95 5.33 9.08
CA ALA A 112 13.79 4.00 9.66
C ALA A 112 13.01 4.00 10.99
N VAL A 113 12.25 5.07 11.25
CA VAL A 113 11.43 5.20 12.47
C VAL A 113 10.24 4.26 12.36
N ALA A 114 10.20 3.22 13.21
CA ALA A 114 9.24 2.14 13.09
C ALA A 114 7.79 2.61 13.21
N LYS A 115 7.52 3.64 14.04
CA LYS A 115 6.18 4.20 14.19
C LYS A 115 5.66 4.81 12.89
N GLY A 116 6.48 5.59 12.19
CA GLY A 116 6.09 6.21 10.91
C GLY A 116 5.84 5.17 9.83
N ILE A 117 6.72 4.18 9.73
CA ILE A 117 6.55 3.06 8.79
C ILE A 117 5.27 2.29 9.11
N GLN A 118 5.00 1.98 10.39
CA GLN A 118 3.78 1.29 10.82
C GLN A 118 2.51 2.06 10.41
N THR A 119 2.47 3.39 10.61
CA THR A 119 1.35 4.23 10.15
C THR A 119 1.16 4.17 8.63
N GLY A 120 2.26 4.14 7.86
CA GLY A 120 2.21 3.92 6.42
C GLY A 120 1.63 2.55 6.04
N MET A 121 2.05 1.49 6.74
CA MET A 121 1.56 0.13 6.53
C MET A 121 0.06 0.01 6.80
N GLU A 122 -0.44 0.61 7.89
CA GLU A 122 -1.87 0.64 8.23
C GLU A 122 -2.70 1.37 7.17
N CYS A 123 -2.18 2.46 6.61
CA CYS A 123 -2.82 3.14 5.49
C CYS A 123 -2.89 2.26 4.23
N ALA A 124 -1.81 1.51 3.93
CA ALA A 124 -1.80 0.56 2.82
C ALA A 124 -2.81 -0.57 3.03
N GLU A 125 -2.91 -1.11 4.25
CA GLU A 125 -3.91 -2.13 4.60
C GLU A 125 -5.34 -1.61 4.43
N CYS A 126 -5.61 -0.35 4.80
CA CYS A 126 -6.93 0.25 4.59
C CYS A 126 -7.31 0.30 3.10
N LEU A 127 -6.36 0.63 2.21
CA LEU A 127 -6.59 0.63 0.76
C LEU A 127 -6.81 -0.79 0.22
N ILE A 128 -6.03 -1.77 0.69
CA ILE A 128 -6.15 -3.17 0.28
C ILE A 128 -7.47 -3.78 0.74
N ASN A 129 -7.86 -3.52 1.99
CA ASN A 129 -9.14 -4.00 2.52
C ASN A 129 -10.34 -3.38 1.80
N ALA A 130 -10.21 -2.21 1.20
CA ALA A 130 -11.29 -1.56 0.43
C ALA A 130 -11.64 -2.31 -0.87
N ILE A 131 -10.77 -3.20 -1.36
CA ILE A 131 -11.02 -4.03 -2.54
C ILE A 131 -11.22 -5.52 -2.19
N ARG A 132 -11.34 -5.85 -0.89
CA ARG A 132 -11.55 -7.22 -0.44
C ARG A 132 -12.84 -7.80 -1.05
N PRO A 133 -12.81 -8.97 -1.69
CA PRO A 133 -14.00 -9.66 -2.17
C PRO A 133 -14.96 -10.03 -1.03
N ALA A 134 -16.26 -10.00 -1.29
CA ALA A 134 -17.26 -10.49 -0.34
C ALA A 134 -17.07 -12.00 -0.09
N GLY A 135 -17.07 -12.43 1.18
CA GLY A 135 -16.92 -13.83 1.58
C GLY A 135 -15.52 -14.26 2.06
N GLU A 136 -14.50 -13.39 1.98
CA GLU A 136 -13.13 -13.67 2.47
C GLU A 136 -12.89 -13.26 3.95
N GLU A 137 -13.95 -12.95 4.70
CA GLU A 137 -13.86 -12.62 6.14
C GLU A 137 -13.22 -13.73 7.00
N ALA A 138 -13.06 -14.95 6.45
CA ALA A 138 -12.58 -16.12 7.16
C ALA A 138 -11.04 -16.34 7.13
N LEU A 139 -10.28 -15.69 6.23
CA LEU A 139 -8.84 -15.98 6.07
C LEU A 139 -7.93 -15.05 6.89
N VAL A 140 -8.33 -13.78 7.12
CA VAL A 140 -7.49 -12.80 7.83
C VAL A 140 -7.54 -12.98 9.35
N THR A 141 -8.57 -13.64 9.87
CA THR A 141 -8.79 -13.84 11.32
C THR A 141 -8.06 -15.07 11.89
N LYS A 142 -7.24 -15.76 11.08
CA LYS A 142 -6.56 -17.00 11.46
C LYS A 142 -5.02 -16.92 11.47
N ILE A 143 -4.43 -15.71 11.46
CA ILE A 143 -2.98 -15.51 11.55
C ILE A 143 -2.63 -14.68 12.77
#